data_AF-A0A8G1RXZ0-F1
#
_entry.id   AF-A0A8G1RXZ0-F1
#
_cell.length_a   1.000
_cell.length_b   1.000
_cell.length_c   1.000
_cell.angle_alpha   90.00
_cell.angle_beta   90.00
_cell.angle_gamma   90.00
#
_symmetry.space_group_name_H-M   'P 1'
#
loop_
_entity.id
_entity.type
_entity.pdbx_description
1 polymer ?
#
loop_
_entity_poly.entity_id
_entity_poly.type
_entity_poly.pdbx_seq_one_letter_code
_entity_poly.pdbx_strand_id
1 'polypeptide(L)'
;MHSTLNRAQAVFGFFTTVALFVAGLAALSVLLFPTDGVTSQVKLRDVKVTKGRPHYYSTRKEEYAQLRFDLDADLTPLFNWNTKQLFVYVYASYPSDPTNTSSSAVSHAVVWDTIISAPQSAYSFDALKERFFAPSPKSKTKSKSKAGSRKPPATKAKAHAEPGILRLRDQKAKYQIGDVSGRMAERQNVTLAVGWNVQPWVGALWWSPGSGSVPRTQGGVGVSDAFGLPALRRAGGAAAAAQQGQGKKTAV
;
A
#
# COMPACT_ATOMS: atom_id res chain seq x y z
N MET A 1 1.25 -39.99 42.53
CA MET A 1 2.27 -38.95 42.80
C MET A 1 2.20 -37.89 41.71
N HIS A 2 1.80 -36.65 42.00
CA HIS A 2 1.88 -35.57 41.02
C HIS A 2 3.27 -34.94 41.09
N SER A 3 4.15 -35.28 40.15
CA SER A 3 5.43 -34.59 40.01
C SER A 3 5.20 -33.11 39.64
N THR A 4 6.14 -32.25 40.00
CA THR A 4 6.14 -30.82 39.60
C THR A 4 6.02 -30.66 38.10
N LEU A 5 6.65 -31.56 37.33
CA LEU A 5 6.56 -31.62 35.87
C LEU A 5 5.14 -31.92 35.38
N ASN A 6 4.42 -32.87 36.00
CA ASN A 6 3.03 -33.17 35.63
C ASN A 6 2.10 -31.97 35.92
N ARG A 7 2.34 -31.22 37.00
CA ARG A 7 1.59 -29.99 37.30
C ARG A 7 1.88 -28.88 36.29
N ALA A 8 3.15 -28.69 35.92
CA ALA A 8 3.55 -27.71 34.91
C ALA A 8 2.93 -28.02 33.54
N GLN A 9 2.92 -29.30 33.14
CA GLN A 9 2.27 -29.74 31.91
C GLN A 9 0.77 -29.46 31.92
N ALA A 10 0.08 -29.69 33.05
CA ALA A 10 -1.34 -29.39 33.18
C ALA A 10 -1.64 -27.89 33.08
N VAL A 11 -0.83 -27.04 33.72
CA VAL A 11 -0.96 -25.57 33.64
C VAL A 11 -0.71 -25.08 32.22
N PHE A 12 0.31 -25.60 31.54
CA PHE A 12 0.59 -25.25 30.14
C PHE A 12 -0.53 -25.70 29.19
N GLY A 13 -1.05 -26.92 29.38
CA GLY A 13 -2.20 -27.44 28.65
C GLY A 13 -3.46 -26.58 28.85
N PHE A 14 -3.74 -26.16 30.09
CA PHE A 14 -4.84 -25.25 30.36
C PHE A 14 -4.62 -23.86 29.74
N PHE A 15 -3.41 -23.29 29.87
CA PHE A 15 -3.07 -22.01 29.26
C PHE A 15 -3.24 -22.03 27.74
N THR A 16 -2.73 -23.06 27.07
CA THR A 16 -2.82 -23.20 25.61
C THR A 16 -4.25 -23.41 25.14
N THR A 17 -5.07 -24.18 25.86
CA THR A 17 -6.50 -24.32 25.49
C THR A 17 -7.23 -22.99 25.61
N VAL A 18 -7.07 -22.26 26.72
CA VAL A 18 -7.67 -20.92 26.90
C VAL A 18 -7.17 -19.95 25.82
N ALA A 19 -5.86 -19.95 25.51
CA ALA A 19 -5.29 -19.12 24.48
C ALA A 19 -5.89 -19.42 23.09
N LEU A 20 -6.10 -20.69 22.76
CA LEU A 20 -6.74 -21.10 21.49
C LEU A 20 -8.21 -20.65 21.41
N PHE A 21 -8.97 -20.75 22.51
CA PHE A 21 -10.35 -20.25 22.54
C PHE A 21 -10.41 -18.74 22.35
N VAL A 22 -9.57 -17.98 23.07
CA VAL A 22 -9.49 -16.52 22.92
C VAL A 22 -9.04 -16.13 21.52
N ALA A 23 -8.05 -16.83 20.96
CA ALA A 23 -7.59 -16.65 19.58
C ALA A 23 -8.71 -16.95 18.57
N GLY A 24 -9.49 -18.01 18.79
CA GLY A 24 -10.65 -18.37 17.98
C GLY A 24 -11.73 -17.29 18.00
N LEU A 25 -12.08 -16.76 19.19
CA LEU A 25 -13.01 -15.64 19.32
C LEU A 25 -12.48 -14.37 18.67
N ALA A 26 -11.17 -14.11 18.78
CA ALA A 26 -10.55 -12.97 18.10
C ALA A 26 -10.60 -13.10 16.58
N ALA A 27 -10.32 -14.28 16.03
CA ALA A 27 -10.48 -14.54 14.61
C ALA A 27 -11.94 -14.40 14.15
N LEU A 28 -12.90 -14.90 14.94
CA LEU A 28 -14.32 -14.83 14.65
C LEU A 28 -14.86 -13.40 14.70
N SER A 29 -14.33 -12.56 15.59
CA SER A 29 -14.73 -11.15 15.69
C SER A 29 -14.50 -10.37 14.38
N VAL A 30 -13.44 -10.68 13.63
CA VAL A 30 -13.14 -10.02 12.34
C VAL A 30 -14.19 -10.39 11.29
N LEU A 31 -14.77 -11.59 11.37
CA LEU A 31 -15.84 -12.02 10.47
C LEU A 31 -17.18 -11.34 10.79
N LEU A 32 -17.45 -11.10 12.08
CA LEU A 32 -18.72 -10.50 12.54
C LEU A 32 -18.76 -8.98 12.37
N PHE A 33 -17.61 -8.31 12.40
CA PHE A 33 -17.50 -6.87 12.21
C PHE A 33 -16.69 -6.56 10.94
N PRO A 34 -17.26 -6.82 9.75
CA PRO A 34 -16.61 -6.42 8.51
C PRO A 34 -16.44 -4.91 8.52
N THR A 35 -15.24 -4.47 8.16
CA THR A 35 -14.97 -3.04 8.03
C THR A 35 -15.64 -2.52 6.77
N ASP A 36 -16.64 -1.67 6.95
CA ASP A 36 -17.33 -0.96 5.88
C ASP A 36 -16.88 0.52 5.87
N GLY A 37 -16.78 1.12 4.69
CA GLY A 37 -16.49 2.55 4.55
C GLY A 37 -15.08 2.93 4.08
N VAL A 38 -14.32 1.99 3.53
CA VAL A 38 -13.04 2.31 2.88
C VAL A 38 -13.26 3.10 1.60
N THR A 39 -12.55 4.22 1.46
CA THR A 39 -12.57 5.03 0.24
C THR A 39 -11.16 5.13 -0.35
N SER A 40 -11.04 4.92 -1.65
CA SER A 40 -9.77 5.09 -2.36
C SER A 40 -10.00 5.69 -3.73
N GLN A 41 -9.10 6.57 -4.14
CA GLN A 41 -9.07 7.19 -5.45
C GLN A 41 -7.63 7.27 -5.95
N VAL A 42 -7.42 6.86 -7.19
CA VAL A 42 -6.12 6.92 -7.85
C VAL A 42 -6.26 7.67 -9.16
N LYS A 43 -5.35 8.62 -9.39
CA LYS A 43 -5.32 9.43 -10.62
C LYS A 43 -3.95 9.32 -11.26
N LEU A 44 -3.94 9.07 -12.56
CA LEU A 44 -2.71 9.09 -13.32
C LEU A 44 -2.22 10.53 -13.51
N ARG A 45 -0.92 10.77 -13.37
CA ARG A 45 -0.29 12.07 -13.63
C ARG A 45 0.57 12.05 -14.88
N ASP A 46 1.48 11.10 -14.98
CA ASP A 46 2.44 11.01 -16.08
C ASP A 46 2.79 9.56 -16.37
N VAL A 47 3.08 9.26 -17.63
CA VAL A 47 3.47 7.93 -18.10
C VAL A 47 4.57 8.09 -19.13
N LYS A 48 5.60 7.26 -19.00
CA LYS A 48 6.73 7.22 -19.92
C LYS A 48 7.10 5.78 -20.22
N VAL A 49 7.28 5.46 -21.50
CA VAL A 49 7.82 4.16 -21.93
C VAL A 49 9.28 4.31 -22.32
N THR A 50 10.13 3.45 -21.77
CA THR A 50 11.57 3.41 -22.03
C THR A 50 11.99 2.00 -22.42
N LYS A 51 12.90 1.89 -23.38
CA LYS A 51 13.47 0.60 -23.80
C LYS A 51 14.82 0.40 -23.12
N GLY A 52 15.00 -0.74 -22.46
CA GLY A 52 16.18 -1.04 -21.65
C GLY A 52 16.52 -2.53 -21.65
N ARG A 53 17.61 -2.89 -20.96
CA ARG A 53 17.94 -4.29 -20.68
C ARG A 53 17.44 -4.64 -19.27
N PRO A 54 16.74 -5.77 -19.05
CA PRO A 54 16.27 -6.17 -17.73
C PRO A 54 17.39 -6.42 -16.73
N HIS A 55 18.48 -7.05 -17.20
CA HIS A 55 19.68 -7.35 -16.43
C HIS A 55 20.89 -7.09 -17.31
N TYR A 56 22.04 -6.83 -16.68
CA TYR A 56 23.29 -6.51 -17.37
C TYR A 56 23.67 -7.55 -18.43
N TYR A 57 23.42 -8.83 -18.14
CA TYR A 57 23.72 -9.97 -19.02
C TYR A 57 22.60 -10.37 -19.98
N SER A 58 21.43 -9.71 -19.94
CA SER A 58 20.36 -10.02 -20.89
C SER A 58 20.66 -9.41 -22.26
N THR A 59 20.65 -10.24 -23.29
CA THR A 59 20.84 -9.81 -24.69
C THR A 59 19.60 -9.12 -25.25
N ARG A 60 18.41 -9.44 -24.71
CA ARG A 60 17.13 -8.89 -25.18
C ARG A 60 16.87 -7.52 -24.56
N LYS A 61 16.48 -6.56 -25.40
CA LYS A 61 16.01 -5.24 -24.98
C LYS A 61 14.50 -5.25 -24.90
N GLU A 62 13.96 -4.95 -23.73
CA GLU A 62 12.53 -4.93 -23.44
C GLU A 62 12.06 -3.49 -23.21
N GLU A 63 10.76 -3.28 -23.36
CA GLU A 63 10.11 -2.00 -23.09
C GLU A 63 9.48 -2.01 -21.70
N TYR A 64 9.76 -0.94 -20.95
CA TYR A 64 9.28 -0.74 -19.60
C TYR A 64 8.48 0.56 -19.50
N ALA A 65 7.30 0.47 -18.91
CA ALA A 65 6.52 1.64 -18.56
C ALA A 65 6.86 2.12 -17.14
N GLN A 66 7.14 3.41 -17.02
CA GLN A 66 7.28 4.14 -15.78
C GLN A 66 6.11 5.10 -15.66
N LEU A 67 5.48 5.15 -14.50
CA LEU A 67 4.33 6.02 -14.27
C LEU A 67 4.47 6.82 -12.98
N ARG A 68 3.72 7.92 -12.95
CA ARG A 68 3.53 8.79 -11.79
C ARG A 68 2.04 8.94 -11.55
N PHE A 69 1.65 8.88 -10.29
CA PHE A 69 0.24 8.89 -9.91
C PHE A 69 0.02 9.67 -8.63
N ASP A 70 -1.23 10.08 -8.43
CA ASP A 70 -1.74 10.56 -7.16
C ASP A 70 -2.61 9.47 -6.54
N LEU A 71 -2.50 9.30 -5.23
CA LEU A 71 -3.29 8.36 -4.44
C LEU A 71 -3.89 9.10 -3.26
N ASP A 72 -5.22 9.11 -3.18
CA ASP A 72 -5.96 9.50 -1.98
C ASP A 72 -6.73 8.28 -1.49
N ALA A 73 -6.32 7.71 -0.36
CA ALA A 73 -7.00 6.59 0.26
C ALA A 73 -7.21 6.83 1.74
N ASP A 74 -8.45 6.63 2.19
CA ASP A 74 -8.83 6.58 3.59
C ASP A 74 -9.06 5.13 3.98
N LEU A 75 -8.04 4.55 4.62
CA LEU A 75 -7.99 3.19 5.11
C LEU A 75 -8.16 3.13 6.64
N THR A 76 -8.46 4.25 7.29
CA THR A 76 -8.62 4.32 8.74
C THR A 76 -9.65 3.32 9.30
N PRO A 77 -10.79 3.05 8.62
CA PRO A 77 -11.74 2.04 9.10
C PRO A 77 -11.12 0.64 9.26
N LEU A 78 -10.09 0.29 8.47
CA LEU A 78 -9.45 -1.03 8.49
C LEU A 78 -8.58 -1.27 9.73
N PHE A 79 -8.28 -0.21 10.49
CA PHE A 79 -7.55 -0.32 11.75
C PHE A 79 -8.52 -0.59 12.89
N ASN A 80 -8.66 -1.87 13.23
CA ASN A 80 -9.32 -2.32 14.45
C ASN A 80 -8.28 -2.89 15.43
N TRP A 81 -8.76 -3.36 16.59
CA TRP A 81 -7.93 -3.92 17.65
C TRP A 81 -7.15 -5.19 17.25
N ASN A 82 -7.63 -5.95 16.27
CA ASN A 82 -6.98 -7.15 15.76
C ASN A 82 -6.10 -6.87 14.53
N THR A 83 -6.10 -5.65 13.97
CA THR A 83 -5.24 -5.32 12.82
C THR A 83 -3.78 -5.15 13.26
N LYS A 84 -2.86 -5.91 12.65
CA LYS A 84 -1.42 -5.77 12.87
C LYS A 84 -0.81 -4.78 11.88
N GLN A 85 -1.07 -5.02 10.59
CA GLN A 85 -0.52 -4.20 9.51
C GLN A 85 -1.41 -4.28 8.27
N LEU A 86 -1.39 -3.21 7.48
CA LEU A 86 -2.00 -3.12 6.16
C LEU A 86 -0.91 -3.11 5.10
N PHE A 87 -1.03 -3.97 4.10
CA PHE A 87 -0.22 -3.93 2.89
C PHE A 87 -1.03 -3.26 1.79
N VAL A 88 -0.66 -2.05 1.40
CA VAL A 88 -1.35 -1.27 0.37
C VAL A 88 -0.53 -1.28 -0.88
N TYR A 89 -1.15 -1.54 -2.02
CA TYR A 89 -0.47 -1.59 -3.30
C TYR A 89 -1.30 -0.92 -4.39
N VAL A 90 -0.61 -0.32 -5.35
CA VAL A 90 -1.21 0.17 -6.59
C VAL A 90 -0.76 -0.74 -7.69
N TYR A 91 -1.70 -1.23 -8.48
CA TYR A 91 -1.43 -2.12 -9.60
C TYR A 91 -2.04 -1.56 -10.88
N ALA A 92 -1.31 -1.76 -11.98
CA ALA A 92 -1.80 -1.51 -13.32
C ALA A 92 -2.50 -2.75 -13.85
N SER A 93 -3.68 -2.56 -14.40
CA SER A 93 -4.50 -3.57 -15.04
C SER A 93 -4.54 -3.27 -16.53
N TYR A 94 -4.12 -4.22 -17.36
CA TYR A 94 -4.05 -4.05 -18.80
C TYR A 94 -4.42 -5.34 -19.54
N PRO A 95 -4.96 -5.25 -20.77
CA PRO A 95 -5.25 -6.44 -21.58
C PRO A 95 -3.98 -7.26 -21.84
N SER A 96 -4.06 -8.58 -21.63
CA SER A 96 -2.91 -9.48 -21.83
C SER A 96 -2.48 -9.51 -23.30
N ASP A 97 -3.42 -9.46 -24.23
CA ASP A 97 -3.18 -9.40 -25.67
C ASP A 97 -3.74 -8.09 -26.26
N PRO A 98 -2.90 -7.17 -26.78
CA PRO A 98 -3.37 -5.93 -27.39
C PRO A 98 -4.02 -6.13 -28.76
N THR A 99 -3.77 -7.26 -29.43
CA THR A 99 -4.28 -7.55 -30.78
C THR A 99 -5.66 -8.22 -30.75
N ASN A 100 -5.95 -8.94 -29.68
CA ASN A 100 -7.22 -9.63 -29.50
C ASN A 100 -8.05 -8.99 -28.38
N THR A 101 -8.76 -7.92 -28.73
CA THR A 101 -9.68 -7.21 -27.82
C THR A 101 -10.85 -8.08 -27.32
N SER A 102 -11.09 -9.25 -27.94
CA SER A 102 -12.12 -10.21 -27.47
C SER A 102 -11.62 -11.12 -26.34
N SER A 103 -10.30 -11.17 -26.12
CA SER A 103 -9.71 -11.89 -24.98
C SER A 103 -9.99 -11.10 -23.69
N SER A 104 -10.79 -11.69 -22.81
CA SER A 104 -11.08 -11.11 -21.48
C SER A 104 -9.93 -11.29 -20.47
N ALA A 105 -8.78 -11.82 -20.92
CA ALA A 105 -7.62 -12.02 -20.06
C ALA A 105 -6.97 -10.66 -19.74
N VAL A 106 -6.88 -10.35 -18.45
CA VAL A 106 -6.29 -9.13 -17.92
C VAL A 106 -5.05 -9.48 -17.13
N SER A 107 -3.96 -8.76 -17.42
CA SER A 107 -2.71 -8.85 -16.68
C SER A 107 -2.66 -7.75 -15.62
N HIS A 108 -2.19 -8.11 -14.42
CA HIS A 108 -2.01 -7.18 -13.31
C HIS A 108 -0.52 -7.05 -12.98
N ALA A 109 -0.03 -5.81 -12.91
CA ALA A 109 1.35 -5.52 -12.52
C ALA A 109 1.38 -4.51 -11.37
N VAL A 110 1.97 -4.88 -10.24
CA VAL A 110 2.13 -3.97 -9.09
C VAL A 110 3.21 -2.94 -9.41
N VAL A 111 2.86 -1.65 -9.26
CA VAL A 111 3.76 -0.53 -9.55
C VAL A 111 4.27 0.16 -8.30
N TRP A 112 3.54 0.07 -7.20
CA TRP A 112 3.91 0.67 -5.93
C TRP A 112 3.28 -0.10 -4.77
N ASP A 113 3.98 -0.16 -3.64
CA ASP A 113 3.53 -0.81 -2.43
C ASP A 113 4.04 -0.06 -1.19
N THR A 114 3.25 -0.12 -0.11
CA THR A 114 3.66 0.32 1.22
C THR A 114 3.03 -0.54 2.29
N ILE A 115 3.70 -0.63 3.44
CA ILE A 115 3.19 -1.29 4.64
C ILE A 115 2.89 -0.22 5.67
N ILE A 116 1.64 -0.18 6.14
CA ILE A 116 1.20 0.68 7.23
C ILE A 116 0.99 -0.21 8.46
N SER A 117 1.84 -0.05 9.46
CA SER A 117 1.66 -0.73 10.75
C SER A 117 0.55 -0.09 11.56
N ALA A 118 -0.20 -0.91 12.32
CA ALA A 118 -1.18 -0.39 13.25
C ALA A 118 -0.51 0.49 14.33
N PRO A 119 -1.18 1.56 14.79
CA PRO A 119 -0.69 2.35 15.91
C PRO A 119 -0.53 1.46 17.14
N GLN A 120 0.43 1.78 18.01
CA GLN A 120 0.55 1.07 19.28
C GLN A 120 -0.74 1.27 20.09
N SER A 121 -1.29 0.18 20.60
CA SER A 121 -2.46 0.26 21.47
C SER A 121 -2.11 0.95 22.78
N ALA A 122 -3.08 1.64 23.37
CA ALA A 122 -2.92 2.28 24.68
C ALA A 122 -2.59 1.28 25.81
N TYR A 123 -2.84 -0.02 25.56
CA TYR A 123 -2.57 -1.13 26.48
C TYR A 123 -1.32 -1.92 26.10
N SER A 124 -0.53 -1.46 25.13
CA SER A 124 0.76 -2.08 24.82
C SER A 124 1.71 -1.96 26.00
N PHE A 125 2.61 -2.93 26.16
CA PHE A 125 3.58 -2.93 27.27
C PHE A 125 4.41 -1.65 27.31
N ASP A 126 4.78 -1.11 26.14
CA ASP A 126 5.51 0.16 26.05
C ASP A 126 4.66 1.34 26.55
N ALA A 127 3.40 1.44 26.10
CA ALA A 127 2.49 2.51 26.55
C ALA A 127 2.18 2.41 28.05
N LEU A 128 2.00 1.19 28.58
CA LEU A 128 1.82 0.95 30.02
C LEU A 128 3.10 1.27 30.78
N LYS A 129 4.27 0.89 30.26
CA LYS A 129 5.56 1.19 30.87
C LYS A 129 5.79 2.69 30.94
N GLU A 130 5.49 3.42 29.87
CA GLU A 130 5.55 4.87 29.87
C GLU A 130 4.55 5.48 30.86
N ARG A 131 3.31 4.97 30.91
CA ARG A 131 2.29 5.50 31.83
C ARG A 131 2.64 5.28 33.30
N PHE A 132 3.17 4.11 33.66
CA PHE A 132 3.38 3.72 35.05
C PHE A 132 4.82 3.88 35.55
N PHE A 133 5.80 3.83 34.64
CA PHE A 133 7.23 3.83 34.97
C PHE A 133 8.02 4.95 34.25
N ALA A 134 7.39 5.84 33.47
CA ALA A 134 8.12 7.01 33.00
C ALA A 134 8.48 7.90 34.20
N PRO A 135 9.75 8.29 34.36
CA PRO A 135 10.11 9.27 35.36
C PRO A 135 9.35 10.56 35.05
N SER A 136 8.70 11.15 36.08
CA SER A 136 7.99 12.43 35.99
C SER A 136 8.80 13.41 35.15
N PRO A 137 8.20 14.10 34.16
CA PRO A 137 8.94 15.02 33.31
C PRO A 137 9.51 16.10 34.22
N LYS A 138 10.80 16.02 34.52
CA LYS A 138 11.52 17.11 35.18
C LYS A 138 11.26 18.33 34.31
N SER A 139 10.56 19.30 34.88
CA SER A 139 10.39 20.63 34.29
C SER A 139 11.75 21.04 33.75
N LYS A 140 11.86 21.23 32.43
CA LYS A 140 13.08 21.73 31.82
C LYS A 140 13.30 23.15 32.33
N THR A 141 13.99 23.30 33.45
CA THR A 141 14.59 24.55 33.89
C THR A 141 15.52 24.99 32.78
N LYS A 142 15.15 26.06 32.08
CA LYS A 142 15.97 26.71 31.05
C LYS A 142 17.28 27.20 31.70
N SER A 143 18.31 26.38 31.68
CA SER A 143 19.68 26.85 31.83
C SER A 143 20.15 27.38 30.47
N LYS A 144 20.30 28.71 30.38
CA LYS A 144 20.99 29.39 29.28
C LYS A 144 22.48 29.04 29.36
N SER A 145 23.00 28.31 28.37
CA SER A 145 24.42 28.37 28.04
C SER A 145 24.62 28.57 26.54
N LYS A 146 25.49 29.52 26.22
CA LYS A 146 25.78 30.12 24.91
C LYS A 146 26.26 29.12 23.84
N ALA A 147 25.80 29.40 22.62
CA ALA A 147 26.50 29.37 21.32
C ALA A 147 27.34 28.14 20.93
N GLY A 148 26.82 27.42 19.94
CA GLY A 148 27.55 26.52 19.05
C GLY A 148 26.62 26.06 17.93
N SER A 149 26.63 26.78 16.81
CA SER A 149 25.77 26.54 15.64
C SER A 149 26.14 25.22 14.96
N ARG A 150 25.51 24.12 15.38
CA ARG A 150 25.36 22.91 14.57
C ARG A 150 23.86 22.65 14.40
N LYS A 151 23.37 22.83 13.16
CA LYS A 151 22.03 22.39 12.75
C LYS A 151 21.89 20.90 13.11
N PRO A 152 21.00 20.49 14.02
CA PRO A 152 20.66 19.08 14.13
C PRO A 152 19.98 18.64 12.82
N PRO A 153 20.18 17.40 12.37
CA PRO A 153 19.44 16.88 11.23
C PRO A 153 17.95 16.98 11.56
N ALA A 154 17.16 17.44 10.60
CA ALA A 154 15.71 17.53 10.73
C ALA A 154 15.13 16.12 10.92
N THR A 155 15.09 15.65 12.15
CA THR A 155 14.11 14.65 12.57
C THR A 155 12.77 15.32 12.37
N LYS A 156 12.15 15.03 11.21
CA LYS A 156 10.75 15.34 10.96
C LYS A 156 9.99 14.83 12.17
N ALA A 157 9.57 15.74 13.05
CA ALA A 157 8.57 15.45 14.05
C ALA A 157 7.41 14.86 13.25
N LYS A 158 7.21 13.54 13.37
CA LYS A 158 6.05 12.89 12.79
C LYS A 158 4.87 13.49 13.55
N ALA A 159 4.29 14.55 13.00
CA ALA A 159 2.94 14.94 13.32
C ALA A 159 2.12 13.65 13.30
N HIS A 160 1.29 13.44 14.31
CA HIS A 160 0.45 12.26 14.44
C HIS A 160 -0.52 12.22 13.26
N ALA A 161 -0.04 11.78 12.09
CA ALA A 161 -0.86 11.49 10.94
C ALA A 161 -1.73 10.33 11.37
N GLU A 162 -3.05 10.53 11.32
CA GLU A 162 -4.01 9.49 11.66
C GLU A 162 -3.67 8.23 10.84
N PRO A 163 -3.49 7.08 11.51
CA PRO A 163 -3.10 5.86 10.84
C PRO A 163 -4.18 5.48 9.81
N GLY A 164 -3.75 5.26 8.57
CA GLY A 164 -4.63 4.84 7.47
C GLY A 164 -4.97 5.90 6.44
N ILE A 165 -4.66 7.18 6.66
CA ILE A 165 -4.85 8.20 5.62
C ILE A 165 -3.60 8.28 4.75
N LEU A 166 -3.73 7.88 3.48
CA LEU A 166 -2.69 8.00 2.46
C LEU A 166 -3.05 9.11 1.48
N ARG A 167 -2.24 10.18 1.46
CA ARG A 167 -2.32 11.26 0.46
C ARG A 167 -0.98 11.41 -0.24
N LEU A 168 -0.84 10.76 -1.37
CA LEU A 168 0.36 10.82 -2.21
C LEU A 168 0.09 11.68 -3.43
N ARG A 169 1.01 12.60 -3.72
CA ARG A 169 0.97 13.50 -4.87
C ARG A 169 2.22 13.30 -5.70
N ASP A 170 2.03 13.16 -7.01
CA ASP A 170 3.11 12.98 -7.99
C ASP A 170 4.07 11.83 -7.61
N GLN A 171 3.51 10.76 -7.04
CA GLN A 171 4.26 9.62 -6.54
C GLN A 171 4.83 8.83 -7.70
N LYS A 172 6.15 8.67 -7.72
CA LYS A 172 6.84 7.84 -8.70
C LYS A 172 6.61 6.35 -8.38
N ALA A 173 6.29 5.56 -9.40
CA ALA A 173 6.24 4.11 -9.30
C ALA A 173 7.58 3.54 -8.80
N LYS A 174 7.49 2.57 -7.89
CA LYS A 174 8.66 1.84 -7.37
C LYS A 174 9.13 0.79 -8.37
N TYR A 175 8.19 0.14 -9.04
CA TYR A 175 8.45 -0.89 -10.02
C TYR A 175 8.08 -0.41 -11.42
N GLN A 176 8.81 -0.92 -12.41
CA GLN A 176 8.52 -0.66 -13.81
C GLN A 176 7.65 -1.80 -14.34
N ILE A 177 6.71 -1.48 -15.21
CA ILE A 177 5.85 -2.49 -15.82
C ILE A 177 6.53 -3.01 -17.08
N GLY A 178 6.79 -4.31 -17.11
CA GLY A 178 7.16 -5.06 -18.32
C GLY A 178 6.16 -6.20 -18.54
N ASP A 179 6.15 -6.75 -19.74
CA ASP A 179 5.31 -7.88 -20.11
C ASP A 179 6.11 -8.93 -20.89
N VAL A 180 5.62 -10.18 -20.91
CA VAL A 180 6.26 -11.32 -21.58
C VAL A 180 6.48 -11.09 -23.08
N SER A 181 5.62 -10.28 -23.71
CA SER A 181 5.77 -9.87 -25.12
C SER A 181 6.99 -8.97 -25.38
N GLY A 182 7.59 -8.40 -24.33
CA GLY A 182 8.69 -7.44 -24.43
C GLY A 182 8.30 -6.07 -25.00
N ARG A 183 7.01 -5.84 -25.27
CA ARG A 183 6.46 -4.58 -25.81
C ARG A 183 5.40 -3.98 -24.89
N MET A 184 5.59 -2.72 -24.56
CA MET A 184 4.71 -1.94 -23.69
C MET A 184 4.30 -0.60 -24.31
N ALA A 185 4.98 -0.13 -25.36
CA ALA A 185 4.55 1.08 -26.06
C ALA A 185 3.17 0.89 -26.71
N GLU A 186 2.38 1.95 -26.76
CA GLU A 186 1.10 2.02 -27.49
C GLU A 186 0.00 1.07 -27.00
N ARG A 187 0.16 0.44 -25.82
CA ARG A 187 -0.93 -0.34 -25.22
C ARG A 187 -2.05 0.58 -24.78
N GLN A 188 -3.28 0.20 -25.11
CA GLN A 188 -4.49 0.92 -24.75
C GLN A 188 -5.21 0.24 -23.58
N ASN A 189 -6.18 0.94 -23.00
CA ASN A 189 -7.03 0.45 -21.91
C ASN A 189 -6.26 0.01 -20.66
N VAL A 190 -5.17 0.71 -20.35
CA VAL A 190 -4.46 0.54 -19.07
C VAL A 190 -5.21 1.32 -18.00
N THR A 191 -5.48 0.68 -16.87
CA THR A 191 -6.11 1.31 -15.70
C THR A 191 -5.22 1.12 -14.48
N LEU A 192 -5.22 2.08 -13.56
CA LEU A 192 -4.60 1.95 -12.25
C LEU A 192 -5.68 1.65 -11.22
N ALA A 193 -5.43 0.68 -10.35
CA ALA A 193 -6.31 0.35 -9.25
C ALA A 193 -5.53 0.23 -7.95
N VAL A 194 -6.22 0.50 -6.85
CA VAL A 194 -5.67 0.38 -5.50
C VAL A 194 -6.14 -0.94 -4.88
N GLY A 195 -5.22 -1.70 -4.32
CA GLY A 195 -5.53 -2.89 -3.54
C GLY A 195 -4.92 -2.79 -2.15
N TRP A 196 -5.48 -3.53 -1.21
CA TRP A 196 -4.93 -3.65 0.13
C TRP A 196 -5.17 -5.03 0.71
N ASN A 197 -4.25 -5.46 1.58
CA ASN A 197 -4.38 -6.66 2.39
C ASN A 197 -4.33 -6.29 3.87
N VAL A 198 -5.34 -6.72 4.62
CA VAL A 198 -5.41 -6.55 6.07
C VAL A 198 -4.84 -7.80 6.72
N GLN A 199 -3.72 -7.65 7.43
CA GLN A 199 -3.13 -8.72 8.22
C GLN A 199 -3.55 -8.56 9.69
N PRO A 200 -4.36 -9.50 10.22
CA PRO A 200 -4.69 -9.50 11.63
C PRO A 200 -3.55 -10.07 12.49
N TRP A 201 -3.60 -9.85 13.80
CA TRP A 201 -2.77 -10.55 14.78
C TRP A 201 -3.13 -12.03 14.84
N VAL A 202 -4.43 -12.33 14.77
CA VAL A 202 -4.97 -13.69 14.73
C VAL A 202 -6.08 -13.77 13.69
N GLY A 203 -5.96 -14.69 12.72
CA GLY A 203 -6.98 -14.96 11.71
C GLY A 203 -6.45 -15.01 10.29
N ALA A 204 -7.35 -15.09 9.32
CA ALA A 204 -7.04 -15.10 7.89
C ALA A 204 -6.64 -13.71 7.38
N LEU A 205 -5.90 -13.66 6.28
CA LEU A 205 -5.60 -12.42 5.55
C LEU A 205 -6.84 -11.97 4.77
N TRP A 206 -7.20 -10.69 4.86
CA TRP A 206 -8.33 -10.14 4.12
C TRP A 206 -7.87 -9.27 2.96
N TRP A 207 -8.51 -9.44 1.81
CA TRP A 207 -8.17 -8.72 0.57
C TRP A 207 -9.16 -7.58 0.30
N SER A 208 -8.74 -6.61 -0.51
CA SER A 208 -9.65 -5.58 -1.02
C SER A 208 -10.71 -6.18 -1.95
N PRO A 209 -11.87 -5.52 -2.12
CA PRO A 209 -12.84 -5.87 -3.15
C PRO A 209 -12.16 -6.00 -4.53
N GLY A 210 -12.56 -6.99 -5.33
CA GLY A 210 -12.01 -7.18 -6.68
C GLY A 210 -10.53 -7.60 -6.76
N SER A 211 -9.87 -7.85 -5.62
CA SER A 211 -8.50 -8.38 -5.58
C SER A 211 -8.43 -9.69 -4.77
N GLY A 212 -7.43 -10.51 -5.10
CA GLY A 212 -7.03 -11.69 -4.31
C GLY A 212 -8.12 -12.72 -3.99
N SER A 213 -7.85 -13.49 -2.94
CA SER A 213 -8.70 -14.58 -2.46
C SER A 213 -9.75 -14.12 -1.45
N VAL A 214 -10.73 -14.97 -1.16
CA VAL A 214 -11.64 -14.81 -0.01
C VAL A 214 -10.85 -15.06 1.28
N PRO A 215 -11.08 -14.35 2.40
CA PRO A 215 -12.10 -13.32 2.65
C PRO A 215 -11.75 -11.94 2.10
N ARG A 216 -12.79 -11.17 1.72
CA ARG A 216 -12.68 -9.81 1.18
C ARG A 216 -13.35 -8.81 2.10
N THR A 217 -12.71 -7.65 2.22
CA THR A 217 -13.28 -6.45 2.85
C THR A 217 -14.38 -5.88 1.96
N GLN A 218 -15.28 -5.08 2.55
CA GLN A 218 -16.24 -4.30 1.79
C GLN A 218 -15.72 -2.87 1.61
N GLY A 219 -16.08 -2.20 0.51
CA GLY A 219 -15.66 -0.82 0.27
C GLY A 219 -15.49 -0.46 -1.20
N GLY A 220 -15.21 0.82 -1.45
CA GLY A 220 -14.96 1.35 -2.79
C GLY A 220 -13.49 1.25 -3.15
N VAL A 221 -13.16 0.37 -4.10
CA VAL A 221 -11.84 0.34 -4.72
C VAL A 221 -11.75 1.41 -5.79
N GLY A 222 -10.83 2.35 -5.61
CA GLY A 222 -10.53 3.40 -6.58
C GLY A 222 -9.84 2.81 -7.80
N VAL A 223 -10.47 3.00 -8.95
CA VAL A 223 -9.91 2.70 -10.26
C VAL A 223 -9.77 4.02 -11.02
N SER A 224 -8.64 4.23 -11.69
CA SER A 224 -8.42 5.40 -12.53
C SER A 224 -9.16 5.28 -13.85
N ASP A 225 -9.32 6.40 -14.54
CA ASP A 225 -9.70 6.40 -15.94
C ASP A 225 -8.73 5.56 -16.78
N ALA A 226 -9.26 4.94 -17.84
CA ALA A 226 -8.45 4.19 -18.78
C ALA A 226 -7.55 5.13 -19.59
N PHE A 227 -6.28 4.75 -19.73
CA PHE A 227 -5.30 5.51 -20.49
C PHE A 227 -4.47 4.61 -21.41
N GLY A 228 -3.86 5.24 -22.42
CA GLY A 228 -2.90 4.60 -23.32
C GLY A 228 -1.46 4.86 -22.90
N LEU A 229 -0.60 3.87 -23.06
CA LEU A 229 0.84 4.05 -22.91
C LEU A 229 1.39 4.79 -24.14
N PRO A 230 2.25 5.81 -23.95
CA PRO A 230 2.80 6.57 -25.05
C PRO A 230 3.75 5.72 -25.91
N ALA A 231 4.00 6.20 -27.12
CA ALA A 231 4.99 5.61 -28.01
C ALA A 231 6.40 5.65 -27.39
N LEU A 232 7.25 4.71 -27.82
CA LEU A 232 8.61 4.62 -27.32
C LEU A 232 9.39 5.90 -27.60
N ARG A 233 9.91 6.54 -26.56
CA ARG A 233 10.77 7.73 -26.71
C ARG A 233 12.03 7.33 -27.47
N ARG A 234 12.14 7.71 -28.75
CA ARG A 234 13.37 7.57 -29.53
C ARG A 234 14.44 8.47 -28.91
N ALA A 235 15.61 7.90 -28.62
CA ALA A 235 16.78 8.66 -28.22
C ALA A 235 17.20 9.56 -29.40
N GLY A 236 16.72 10.82 -29.39
CA GLY A 236 16.96 11.80 -30.45
C GLY A 236 15.74 12.63 -30.88
N GLY A 237 14.51 12.26 -30.47
CA GLY A 237 13.29 12.99 -30.84
C GLY A 237 12.79 13.88 -29.71
N ALA A 238 12.70 15.19 -29.96
CA ALA A 238 12.01 16.16 -29.13
C ALA A 238 10.55 15.74 -28.86
N ALA A 239 10.01 16.20 -27.72
CA ALA A 239 8.69 15.92 -27.23
C ALA A 239 7.60 16.14 -28.30
N ALA A 240 6.90 15.07 -28.65
CA ALA A 240 5.62 15.14 -29.34
C ALA A 240 4.53 14.67 -28.37
N ALA A 241 3.57 15.57 -28.16
CA ALA A 241 2.24 15.38 -27.59
C ALA A 241 2.07 15.35 -26.05
N ALA A 242 1.71 16.53 -25.52
CA ALA A 242 0.49 16.67 -24.71
C ALA A 242 -0.11 18.09 -24.95
N GLN A 243 -0.67 18.30 -26.14
CA GLN A 243 -1.64 19.35 -26.43
C GLN A 243 -2.87 18.66 -27.04
N GLN A 244 -3.80 18.25 -26.18
CA GLN A 244 -5.19 18.02 -26.53
C GLN A 244 -6.03 18.60 -25.40
N GLY A 245 -6.68 19.73 -25.68
CA GLY A 245 -7.54 20.41 -24.72
C GLY A 245 -7.73 21.89 -25.04
N GLN A 246 -8.49 22.17 -26.10
CA GLN A 246 -9.24 23.40 -26.44
C GLN A 246 -9.35 23.41 -27.98
N GLY A 247 -10.45 22.98 -28.59
CA GLY A 247 -11.79 23.56 -28.41
C GLY A 247 -12.08 24.41 -29.65
N LYS A 248 -12.49 23.75 -30.75
CA LYS A 248 -13.09 24.39 -31.93
C LYS A 248 -14.23 25.31 -31.47
N LYS A 249 -14.03 26.63 -31.56
CA LYS A 249 -15.15 27.57 -31.73
C LYS A 249 -15.31 27.81 -33.22
N THR A 250 -16.32 27.16 -33.78
CA THR A 250 -16.84 27.42 -35.11
C THR A 250 -17.46 28.82 -35.11
N ALA A 251 -16.99 29.68 -35.98
CA ALA A 251 -17.70 30.88 -36.41
C ALA A 251 -18.60 30.47 -37.58
N VAL A 252 -19.91 30.64 -37.43
CA VAL A 252 -20.89 31.21 -38.39
C VAL A 252 -22.09 31.62 -37.56
#